data_AF-A0A2D4T6D8-F1
#
_entry.id   AF-A0A2D4T6D8-F1
#
_cell.length_a   1.000
_cell.length_b   1.000
_cell.length_c   1.000
_cell.angle_alpha   90.00
_cell.angle_beta   90.00
_cell.angle_gamma   90.00
#
_symmetry.space_group_name_H-M   'P 1'
#
loop_
_entity.id
_entity.type
_entity.pdbx_description
1 polymer ?
#
loop_
_entity_poly.entity_id
_entity_poly.type
_entity_poly.pdbx_seq_one_letter_code
_entity_poly.pdbx_strand_id
1 'polypeptide(L)'
;MDDLHEPKNYSLFRTVQHLLLLDDLDPLLRCTSISSSEGLHDRLQINFNDNRGFSPRLDDYGQVERLPPPPLPGNDEITPLTSQEEIIREGKEMNSCVVNFIDRVLRGEYFFYKTKHPERLTIGVLIVAGRNGWAPDTFLLREVRAPFNRQPSKASMGFITEWFESASNK
;
A
#
# COMPACT_ATOMS: atom_id res chain seq x y z
N MET A 1 10.74 24.25 -8.43
CA MET A 1 9.28 24.35 -8.56
C MET A 1 8.82 22.92 -8.72
N ASP A 2 8.61 22.26 -7.59
CA ASP A 2 8.58 20.80 -7.45
C ASP A 2 7.16 20.39 -7.06
N ASP A 3 6.24 20.58 -8.00
CA ASP A 3 4.79 20.35 -7.81
C ASP A 3 4.48 18.84 -7.70
N LEU A 4 5.44 17.94 -7.95
CA LEU A 4 5.26 16.49 -7.87
C LEU A 4 5.08 15.95 -6.42
N HIS A 5 5.34 16.79 -5.41
CA HIS A 5 5.19 16.40 -4.00
C HIS A 5 3.95 16.96 -3.31
N GLU A 6 3.08 17.69 -4.01
CA GLU A 6 1.81 18.11 -3.45
C GLU A 6 0.89 16.88 -3.22
N PRO A 7 0.29 16.69 -2.02
CA PRO A 7 -0.58 15.55 -1.72
C PRO A 7 -1.73 15.36 -2.73
N LYS A 8 -2.14 16.44 -3.39
CA LYS A 8 -3.17 16.47 -4.43
C LYS A 8 -2.74 15.80 -5.74
N ASN A 9 -1.45 15.80 -6.06
CA ASN A 9 -0.89 15.22 -7.28
C ASN A 9 -0.63 13.70 -7.17
N TYR A 10 -0.67 13.15 -5.94
CA TYR A 10 -0.58 11.71 -5.69
C TYR A 10 -1.79 10.92 -6.20
N SER A 11 -2.99 11.51 -6.20
CA SER A 11 -4.20 10.86 -6.74
C SER A 11 -4.07 10.64 -8.25
N LEU A 12 -3.66 11.67 -8.99
CA LEU A 12 -3.47 11.60 -10.44
C LEU A 12 -2.40 10.56 -10.82
N PHE A 13 -1.27 10.52 -10.11
CA PHE A 13 -0.19 9.57 -10.37
C PHE A 13 -0.63 8.10 -10.16
N ARG A 14 -1.46 7.83 -9.14
CA ARG A 14 -2.02 6.48 -8.89
C ARG A 14 -3.03 6.05 -9.94
N THR A 15 -3.87 6.97 -10.41
CA THR A 15 -4.82 6.71 -11.51
C THR A 15 -4.07 6.41 -12.81
N VAL A 16 -3.00 7.16 -13.10
CA VAL A 16 -2.12 6.89 -14.25
C VAL A 16 -1.48 5.51 -14.15
N GLN A 17 -1.03 5.06 -12.97
CA GLN A 17 -0.45 3.73 -12.80
C GLN A 17 -1.43 2.58 -13.14
N HIS A 18 -2.73 2.73 -12.84
CA HIS A 18 -3.75 1.77 -13.25
C HIS A 18 -4.11 1.86 -14.74
N LEU A 19 -4.12 3.06 -15.32
CA LEU A 19 -4.48 3.28 -16.72
C LEU A 19 -3.35 2.90 -17.70
N LEU A 20 -2.09 2.98 -17.27
CA LEU A 20 -0.96 2.43 -18.04
C LEU A 20 -1.06 0.90 -18.24
N LEU A 21 -1.83 0.20 -17.40
CA LEU A 21 -2.13 -1.23 -17.57
C LEU A 21 -3.33 -1.50 -18.51
N LEU A 22 -4.08 -0.44 -18.86
CA LEU A 22 -5.25 -0.49 -19.74
C LEU A 22 -5.00 0.11 -21.13
N ASP A 23 -3.85 0.76 -21.33
CA ASP A 23 -3.45 1.43 -22.58
C ASP A 23 -4.51 2.42 -23.12
N ASP A 24 -5.34 2.96 -22.22
CA ASP A 24 -6.41 3.92 -22.52
C ASP A 24 -6.43 5.03 -21.47
N LEU A 25 -6.03 6.24 -21.88
CA LEU A 25 -5.99 7.43 -21.01
C LEU A 25 -7.25 8.29 -21.12
N ASP A 26 -8.18 8.00 -22.04
CA ASP A 26 -9.38 8.81 -22.27
C ASP A 26 -10.25 9.00 -21.01
N PRO A 27 -10.41 7.98 -20.13
CA PRO A 27 -11.14 8.17 -18.88
C PRO A 27 -10.50 9.22 -17.97
N LEU A 28 -9.17 9.33 -17.92
CA LEU A 28 -8.45 10.33 -17.12
C LEU A 28 -8.63 11.74 -17.68
N LEU A 29 -8.60 11.87 -19.01
CA LEU A 29 -8.78 13.16 -19.69
C LEU A 29 -10.17 13.76 -19.44
N ARG A 30 -11.15 12.93 -19.04
CA ARG A 30 -12.51 13.35 -18.66
C ARG A 30 -12.66 13.72 -17.19
N CYS A 31 -11.64 13.50 -16.35
CA CYS A 31 -11.67 13.90 -14.94
C CYS A 31 -11.41 15.41 -14.82
N THR A 32 -12.42 16.16 -14.35
CA THR A 32 -12.33 17.62 -14.14
C THR A 32 -12.05 18.01 -12.69
N SER A 33 -11.94 17.03 -11.79
CA SER A 33 -11.63 17.23 -10.38
C SER A 33 -10.87 16.05 -9.77
N ILE A 34 -10.18 16.29 -8.66
CA ILE A 34 -9.47 15.24 -7.89
C ILE A 34 -10.44 14.12 -7.48
N SER A 35 -11.62 14.46 -6.98
CA SER A 35 -12.63 13.47 -6.59
C SER A 35 -13.13 12.62 -7.76
N SER A 36 -13.18 13.18 -8.97
CA SER A 36 -13.52 12.40 -10.17
C SER A 36 -12.41 11.43 -10.58
N SER A 37 -11.14 11.77 -10.33
CA SER A 37 -9.98 10.88 -10.52
C SER A 37 -9.97 9.76 -9.48
N GLU A 38 -10.27 10.06 -8.21
CA GLU A 38 -10.39 9.06 -7.14
C GLU A 38 -11.50 8.05 -7.44
N GLY A 39 -12.68 8.53 -7.84
CA GLY A 39 -13.79 7.64 -8.24
C GLY A 39 -13.47 6.80 -9.48
N LEU A 40 -12.69 7.32 -10.42
CA LEU A 40 -12.19 6.56 -11.56
C LEU A 40 -11.21 5.47 -11.10
N HIS A 41 -10.21 5.82 -10.30
CA HIS A 41 -9.22 4.89 -9.75
C HIS A 41 -9.90 3.74 -9.00
N ASP A 42 -10.83 4.04 -8.08
CA ASP A 42 -11.51 3.01 -7.29
C ASP A 42 -12.30 2.04 -8.18
N ARG A 43 -12.99 2.56 -9.21
CA ARG A 43 -13.70 1.72 -10.18
C ARG A 43 -12.76 0.83 -11.00
N LEU A 44 -11.64 1.37 -11.46
CA LEU A 44 -10.65 0.59 -12.19
C LEU A 44 -10.08 -0.50 -11.30
N GLN A 45 -9.77 -0.18 -10.05
CA GLN A 45 -9.19 -1.11 -9.10
C GLN A 45 -10.13 -2.27 -8.75
N ILE A 46 -11.45 -1.99 -8.58
CA ILE A 46 -12.47 -3.04 -8.42
C ILE A 46 -12.49 -3.94 -9.65
N ASN A 47 -12.55 -3.35 -10.85
CA ASN A 47 -12.55 -4.10 -12.11
C ASN A 47 -11.28 -4.95 -12.28
N PHE A 48 -10.11 -4.41 -11.92
CA PHE A 48 -8.84 -5.14 -11.94
C PHE A 48 -8.85 -6.32 -10.97
N ASN A 49 -9.31 -6.12 -9.73
CA ASN A 49 -9.43 -7.18 -8.74
C ASN A 49 -10.36 -8.32 -9.19
N ASP A 50 -11.43 -7.98 -9.92
CA ASP A 50 -12.44 -8.93 -10.42
C ASP A 50 -11.99 -9.66 -11.70
N ASN A 51 -11.31 -8.98 -12.63
CA ASN A 51 -11.03 -9.51 -13.98
C ASN A 51 -9.59 -9.97 -14.23
N ARG A 52 -8.62 -9.58 -13.42
CA ARG A 52 -7.23 -10.05 -13.51
C ARG A 52 -6.73 -10.38 -12.12
N GLY A 53 -6.74 -11.67 -11.78
CA GLY A 53 -6.06 -12.14 -10.58
C GLY A 53 -4.60 -11.74 -10.64
N PHE A 54 -4.17 -10.83 -9.75
CA PHE A 54 -2.75 -10.59 -9.55
C PHE A 54 -2.06 -11.93 -9.29
N SER A 55 -1.01 -12.19 -10.06
CA SER A 55 -0.17 -13.38 -9.90
C SER A 55 1.05 -12.99 -9.07
N PRO A 56 1.53 -13.88 -8.17
CA PRO A 56 2.78 -13.66 -7.47
C PRO A 56 3.95 -13.45 -8.44
N ARG A 57 4.92 -12.63 -8.04
CA ARG A 57 6.23 -12.55 -8.67
C ARG A 57 6.98 -13.86 -8.46
N LEU A 58 7.57 -14.34 -9.54
CA LEU A 58 8.37 -15.56 -9.56
C LEU A 58 9.85 -15.20 -9.71
N ASP A 59 10.71 -15.98 -9.08
CA ASP A 59 12.16 -15.91 -9.24
C ASP A 59 12.63 -16.56 -10.56
N ASP A 60 13.95 -16.55 -10.81
CA ASP A 60 14.57 -17.13 -12.01
C ASP A 60 14.31 -18.65 -12.16
N TYR A 61 13.87 -19.32 -11.08
CA TYR A 61 13.55 -20.75 -11.06
C TYR A 61 12.04 -21.01 -11.16
N GLY A 62 11.22 -19.97 -11.35
CA GLY A 62 9.77 -20.07 -11.44
C GLY A 62 9.09 -20.31 -10.09
N GLN A 63 9.77 -20.10 -8.96
CA GLN A 63 9.18 -20.20 -7.63
C GLN A 63 8.70 -18.84 -7.15
N VAL A 64 7.68 -18.80 -6.28
CA VAL A 64 7.23 -17.54 -5.69
C VAL A 64 8.35 -16.91 -4.88
N GLU A 65 8.74 -15.70 -5.27
CA GLU A 65 9.81 -14.96 -4.61
C GLU A 65 9.42 -14.64 -3.16
N ARG A 66 10.32 -14.88 -2.21
CA ARG A 66 10.01 -14.70 -0.79
C ARG A 66 10.13 -13.23 -0.40
N LEU A 67 9.14 -12.74 0.34
CA LEU A 67 9.21 -11.41 0.93
C LEU A 67 10.28 -11.39 2.04
N PRO A 68 11.00 -10.26 2.22
CA PRO A 68 11.86 -10.06 3.37
C PRO A 68 11.04 -10.05 4.67
N PRO A 69 11.67 -10.36 5.82
CA PRO A 69 10.99 -10.31 7.11
C PRO A 69 10.50 -8.89 7.43
N PRO A 70 9.33 -8.73 8.06
CA PRO A 70 8.83 -7.41 8.43
C PRO A 70 9.75 -6.74 9.45
N PRO A 71 10.08 -5.45 9.29
CA PRO A 71 11.04 -4.77 10.15
C PRO A 71 10.47 -4.44 11.54
N LEU A 72 9.15 -4.26 11.64
CA LEU A 72 8.48 -3.93 12.89
C LEU A 72 7.70 -5.15 13.36
N PRO A 73 7.78 -5.51 14.66
CA PRO A 73 6.98 -6.59 15.19
C PRO A 73 5.50 -6.25 15.16
N GLY A 74 4.68 -7.23 14.80
CA GLY A 74 3.24 -7.20 15.06
C GLY A 74 2.94 -7.35 16.56
N ASN A 75 1.65 -7.39 16.88
CA ASN A 75 1.12 -7.75 18.19
C ASN A 75 -0.20 -8.54 18.01
N ASP A 76 -0.96 -8.74 19.10
CA ASP A 76 -2.21 -9.51 19.07
C ASP A 76 -3.28 -8.92 18.11
N GLU A 77 -3.19 -7.62 17.80
CA GLU A 77 -4.17 -6.89 16.99
C GLU A 77 -3.63 -6.52 15.59
N ILE A 78 -2.32 -6.34 15.45
CA ILE A 78 -1.65 -5.88 14.23
C ILE A 78 -0.73 -6.99 13.74
N THR A 79 -1.06 -7.56 12.60
CA THR A 79 -0.33 -8.68 11.99
C THR A 79 0.37 -8.23 10.71
N PRO A 80 1.67 -8.50 10.52
CA PRO A 80 2.35 -8.25 9.25
C PRO A 80 1.79 -9.16 8.15
N LEU A 81 1.80 -8.67 6.90
CA LEU A 81 1.59 -9.49 5.71
C LEU A 81 2.96 -9.98 5.24
N THR A 82 3.18 -11.28 5.32
CA THR A 82 4.50 -11.92 5.21
C THR A 82 4.68 -12.74 3.93
N SER A 83 3.65 -12.81 3.09
CA SER A 83 3.70 -13.48 1.79
C SER A 83 3.02 -12.65 0.70
N GLN A 84 3.41 -12.90 -0.56
CA GLN A 84 2.78 -12.25 -1.71
C GLN A 84 1.29 -12.59 -1.79
N GLU A 85 0.94 -13.84 -1.50
CA GLU A 85 -0.45 -14.33 -1.46
C GLU A 85 -1.28 -13.57 -0.42
N GLU A 86 -0.70 -13.25 0.74
CA GLU A 86 -1.36 -12.42 1.75
C GLU A 86 -1.64 -11.01 1.25
N ILE A 87 -0.68 -10.38 0.57
CA ILE A 87 -0.86 -9.03 -0.01
C ILE A 87 -1.90 -9.06 -1.13
N ILE A 88 -1.87 -10.08 -2.00
CA ILE A 88 -2.85 -10.24 -3.08
C ILE A 88 -4.26 -10.41 -2.50
N ARG A 89 -4.41 -11.27 -1.49
CA ARG A 89 -5.68 -11.48 -0.79
C ARG A 89 -6.14 -10.20 -0.09
N GLU A 90 -5.24 -9.49 0.58
CA GLU A 90 -5.53 -8.19 1.20
C GLU A 90 -6.07 -7.18 0.18
N GLY A 91 -5.42 -7.06 -0.98
CA GLY A 91 -5.84 -6.15 -2.05
C GLY A 91 -7.24 -6.46 -2.58
N LYS A 92 -7.59 -7.73 -2.69
CA LYS A 92 -8.94 -8.19 -3.06
C LYS A 92 -9.95 -7.90 -1.96
N GLU A 93 -9.70 -8.35 -0.73
CA GLU A 93 -10.63 -8.19 0.40
C GLU A 93 -10.89 -6.71 0.74
N MET A 94 -9.86 -5.88 0.68
CA MET A 94 -9.93 -4.47 1.04
C MET A 94 -10.36 -3.59 -0.12
N ASN A 95 -10.47 -4.13 -1.34
CA ASN A 95 -10.51 -3.33 -2.55
C ASN A 95 -9.47 -2.21 -2.48
N SER A 96 -8.20 -2.59 -2.33
CA SER A 96 -7.06 -1.67 -2.24
C SER A 96 -5.97 -1.95 -3.29
N CYS A 97 -5.13 -0.95 -3.56
CA CYS A 97 -4.06 -1.02 -4.55
C CYS A 97 -2.75 -1.61 -4.01
N VAL A 98 -2.78 -2.26 -2.84
CA VAL A 98 -1.58 -2.75 -2.13
C VAL A 98 -0.76 -3.75 -2.94
N VAL A 99 -1.40 -4.45 -3.87
CA VAL A 99 -0.72 -5.42 -4.74
C VAL A 99 0.30 -4.75 -5.68
N ASN A 100 0.08 -3.49 -6.05
CA ASN A 100 1.01 -2.71 -6.89
C ASN A 100 2.33 -2.40 -6.17
N PHE A 101 2.44 -2.69 -4.87
CA PHE A 101 3.62 -2.46 -4.06
C PHE A 101 4.46 -3.72 -3.84
N ILE A 102 4.06 -4.91 -4.34
CA ILE A 102 4.80 -6.17 -4.14
C ILE A 102 6.29 -6.01 -4.49
N ASP A 103 6.63 -5.37 -5.61
CA ASP A 103 8.03 -5.16 -6.00
C ASP A 103 8.82 -4.32 -4.99
N ARG A 104 8.16 -3.37 -4.32
CA ARG A 104 8.77 -2.56 -3.25
C ARG A 104 8.91 -3.35 -1.95
N VAL A 105 7.96 -4.26 -1.68
CA VAL A 105 8.06 -5.17 -0.53
C VAL A 105 9.19 -6.16 -0.73
N LEU A 106 9.34 -6.74 -1.92
CA LEU A 106 10.45 -7.63 -2.26
C LEU A 106 11.81 -6.97 -2.07
N ARG A 107 11.94 -5.69 -2.43
CA ARG A 107 13.17 -4.90 -2.20
C ARG A 107 13.37 -4.46 -0.75
N GLY A 108 12.45 -4.78 0.16
CA GLY A 108 12.53 -4.36 1.56
C GLY A 108 12.33 -2.86 1.78
N GLU A 109 11.73 -2.15 0.82
CA GLU A 109 11.48 -0.72 0.92
C GLU A 109 10.13 -0.44 1.60
N TYR A 110 9.18 -1.38 1.52
CA TYR A 110 7.80 -1.18 1.95
C TYR A 110 7.26 -2.43 2.62
N PHE A 111 6.42 -2.28 3.63
CA PHE A 111 5.81 -3.41 4.35
C PHE A 111 4.36 -3.12 4.66
N PHE A 112 3.54 -4.17 4.66
CA PHE A 112 2.13 -4.06 5.01
C PHE A 112 1.81 -4.81 6.29
N TYR A 113 0.88 -4.23 7.04
CA TYR A 113 0.28 -4.82 8.23
C TYR A 113 -1.24 -4.70 8.11
N LYS A 114 -1.95 -5.56 8.82
CA LYS A 114 -3.41 -5.50 8.92
C LYS A 114 -3.85 -5.51 10.38
N THR A 115 -4.99 -4.89 10.63
CA THR A 115 -5.73 -5.02 11.89
C THR A 115 -7.22 -5.17 11.59
N LYS A 116 -7.95 -5.77 12.53
CA LYS A 116 -9.42 -5.76 12.59
C LYS A 116 -9.96 -4.85 13.70
N HIS A 117 -9.10 -4.37 14.60
CA HIS A 117 -9.45 -3.56 15.75
C HIS A 117 -8.76 -2.17 15.71
N PRO A 118 -9.48 -1.10 16.09
CA PRO A 118 -10.91 -1.03 16.35
C PRO A 118 -11.77 -1.13 15.08
N GLU A 119 -11.13 -1.09 13.91
CA GLU A 119 -11.77 -1.36 12.61
C GLU A 119 -10.80 -2.09 11.68
N ARG A 120 -11.33 -2.64 10.58
CA ARG A 120 -10.54 -3.30 9.54
C ARG A 120 -9.68 -2.30 8.78
N LEU A 121 -8.35 -2.41 8.91
CA LEU A 121 -7.39 -1.54 8.22
C LEU A 121 -6.26 -2.33 7.57
N THR A 122 -5.70 -1.74 6.52
CA THR A 122 -4.36 -2.04 5.99
C THR A 122 -3.44 -0.86 6.29
N ILE A 123 -2.23 -1.16 6.75
CA ILE A 123 -1.23 -0.20 7.21
C ILE A 123 0.02 -0.40 6.36
N GLY A 124 0.53 0.67 5.75
CA GLY A 124 1.75 0.68 4.98
C GLY A 124 2.88 1.39 5.73
N VAL A 125 4.03 0.74 5.84
CA VAL A 125 5.25 1.28 6.42
C VAL A 125 6.31 1.36 5.33
N LEU A 126 6.91 2.54 5.17
CA LEU A 126 8.05 2.76 4.29
C LEU A 126 9.34 2.71 5.12
N ILE A 127 10.34 2.01 4.62
CA ILE A 127 11.70 2.09 5.11
C ILE A 127 12.45 3.14 4.28
N VAL A 128 13.04 4.12 4.97
CA VAL A 128 14.03 5.03 4.39
C VAL A 128 15.39 4.57 4.87
N ALA A 129 16.15 3.96 3.97
CA ALA A 129 17.47 3.44 4.28
C ALA A 129 18.39 4.56 4.78
N GLY A 130 19.10 4.29 5.88
CA GLY A 130 20.16 5.18 6.34
C GLY A 130 21.27 5.31 5.29
N ARG A 131 21.96 6.45 5.24
CA ARG A 131 23.06 6.66 4.27
C ARG A 131 24.15 5.60 4.45
N ASN A 132 24.25 4.62 3.54
CA ASN A 132 25.34 3.62 3.47
C ASN A 132 25.74 3.04 4.85
N GLY A 133 24.77 2.76 5.73
CA GLY A 133 25.02 2.22 7.07
C GLY A 133 25.57 3.22 8.12
N TRP A 134 25.72 4.50 7.78
CA TRP A 134 26.12 5.56 8.72
C TRP A 134 24.99 6.03 9.64
N ALA A 135 23.75 5.76 9.26
CA ALA A 135 22.57 6.07 10.06
C ALA A 135 21.68 4.84 10.14
N PRO A 136 20.92 4.66 11.22
CA PRO A 136 19.88 3.65 11.27
C PRO A 136 18.81 3.95 10.22
N ASP A 137 18.13 2.89 9.77
CA ASP A 137 16.97 3.03 8.91
C ASP A 137 15.86 3.79 9.65
N THR A 138 15.13 4.63 8.91
CA THR A 138 14.00 5.37 9.45
C THR A 138 12.71 4.78 8.93
N PHE A 139 11.77 4.51 9.84
CA PHE A 139 10.44 4.01 9.50
C PHE A 139 9.48 5.18 9.35
N LEU A 140 8.68 5.16 8.29
CA LEU A 140 7.61 6.14 8.08
C LEU A 140 6.27 5.43 7.96
N LEU A 141 5.32 5.80 8.83
CA LEU A 141 3.93 5.43 8.67
C LEU A 141 3.38 6.15 7.43
N ARG A 142 3.00 5.40 6.40
CA ARG A 142 2.52 5.95 5.13
C ARG A 142 1.01 5.91 5.06
N GLU A 143 0.47 4.83 4.51
CA GLU A 143 -0.96 4.72 4.27
C GLU A 143 -1.62 3.87 5.33
N VAL A 144 -2.63 4.42 5.99
CA VAL A 144 -3.55 3.66 6.84
C VAL A 144 -4.92 3.78 6.18
N ARG A 145 -5.47 2.67 5.71
CA ARG A 145 -6.68 2.67 4.87
C ARG A 145 -7.67 1.61 5.32
N ALA A 146 -8.93 2.00 5.40
CA ALA A 146 -10.07 1.11 5.52
C ALA A 146 -10.48 0.57 4.13
N PRO A 147 -11.43 -0.37 4.04
CA PRO A 147 -11.88 -0.90 2.74
C PRO A 147 -12.29 0.21 1.79
N PHE A 148 -11.96 0.04 0.50
CA PHE A 148 -12.13 1.03 -0.58
C PHE A 148 -11.30 2.30 -0.36
N ASN A 149 -10.06 2.14 0.14
CA ASN A 149 -9.13 3.24 0.42
C ASN A 149 -9.70 4.37 1.32
N ARG A 150 -10.74 4.07 2.10
CA ARG A 150 -11.38 5.06 2.98
C ARG A 150 -10.44 5.49 4.10
N GLN A 151 -10.63 6.71 4.58
CA GLN A 151 -9.91 7.23 5.72
C GLN A 151 -10.31 6.47 7.00
N PRO A 152 -9.34 6.10 7.86
CA PRO A 152 -9.60 5.49 9.15
C PRO A 152 -10.27 6.46 10.12
N SER A 153 -10.95 5.91 11.11
CA SER A 153 -11.48 6.67 12.24
C SER A 153 -10.35 7.29 13.08
N LYS A 154 -10.66 8.35 13.83
CA LYS A 154 -9.69 8.97 14.75
C LYS A 154 -9.20 7.98 15.82
N ALA A 155 -10.08 7.14 16.34
CA ALA A 155 -9.73 6.13 17.34
C ALA A 155 -8.75 5.10 16.76
N SER A 156 -9.00 4.64 15.53
CA SER A 156 -8.11 3.71 14.83
C SER A 156 -6.75 4.35 14.54
N MET A 157 -6.72 5.60 14.10
CA MET A 157 -5.45 6.30 13.88
C MET A 157 -4.63 6.47 15.15
N GLY A 158 -5.27 6.79 16.28
CA GLY A 158 -4.59 6.83 17.58
C GLY A 158 -3.96 5.48 17.91
N PHE A 159 -4.75 4.41 17.81
CA PHE A 159 -4.30 3.04 18.05
C PHE A 159 -3.10 2.62 17.15
N ILE A 160 -3.15 2.94 15.85
CA ILE A 160 -2.05 2.63 14.93
C ILE A 160 -0.80 3.47 15.23
N THR A 161 -0.98 4.73 15.64
CA THR A 161 0.15 5.61 15.97
C THR A 161 0.86 5.11 17.23
N GLU A 162 0.12 4.74 18.27
CA GLU A 162 0.67 4.15 19.50
C GLU A 162 1.46 2.87 19.22
N TRP A 163 0.91 1.96 18.40
CA TRP A 163 1.64 0.77 17.97
C TRP A 163 2.91 1.13 17.20
N PHE A 164 2.82 2.04 16.23
CA PHE A 164 3.94 2.39 15.36
C PHE A 164 5.09 3.00 16.16
N GLU A 165 4.80 3.91 17.09
CA GLU A 165 5.80 4.50 17.99
C GLU A 165 6.44 3.45 18.90
N SER A 166 5.65 2.55 19.47
CA SER A 166 6.16 1.46 20.31
C SER A 166 7.04 0.47 19.54
N ALA A 167 6.64 0.15 18.31
CA ALA A 167 7.36 -0.82 17.47
C ALA A 167 8.65 -0.24 16.85
N SER A 168 8.68 1.06 16.56
CA SER A 168 9.82 1.73 15.93
C SER A 168 10.90 2.24 16.90
N ASN A 169 10.59 2.36 18.20
CA ASN A 169 11.53 2.78 19.25
C ASN A 169 12.35 1.61 19.85
N LYS A 170 12.39 0.45 19.20
CA LYS A 170 13.15 -0.73 19.64
C LYS A 170 14.47 -0.88 18.90
#